data_AF-A0A0F3R9F1-F1
#
_entry.id   AF-A0A0F3R9F1-F1
#
_cell.length_a   1.000
_cell.length_b   1.000
_cell.length_c   1.000
_cell.angle_alpha   90.00
_cell.angle_beta   90.00
_cell.angle_gamma   90.00
#
_symmetry.space_group_name_H-M   'P 1'
#
loop_
_entity.id
_entity.type
_entity.pdbx_description
1 polymer ?
#
loop_
_entity_poly.entity_id
_entity_poly.type
_entity_poly.pdbx_seq_one_letter_code
_entity_poly.pdbx_strand_id
1 'polypeptide(L)'
;MFALYEGILEQKYYLVSLVRKKINYPELKNLTKKLAREYQPKFILIFILIEDKASGQQLIQDIGFLGDNIRVIGIKPRFDKVTRFASVVPLFQSASVLISKQSSIILKELLNFPHIKNDDIVDSVSQFLNFMKDKSFKYPARIRSLI
;
A
#
# COMPACT_ATOMS: atom_id res chain seq x y z
N MET A 1 6.88 8.16 4.84
CA MET A 1 5.70 7.30 5.03
C MET A 1 4.78 7.46 3.85
N PHE A 2 4.40 6.33 3.29
CA PHE A 2 3.55 6.22 2.12
C PHE A 2 2.23 5.65 2.59
N ALA A 3 1.14 6.36 2.29
CA ALA A 3 -0.18 5.77 2.36
C ALA A 3 -0.58 5.53 0.90
N LEU A 4 -0.38 4.30 0.44
CA LEU A 4 -1.01 3.85 -0.78
C LEU A 4 -2.45 3.49 -0.43
N TYR A 5 -3.39 4.20 -1.06
CA TYR A 5 -4.80 3.83 -1.02
C TYR A 5 -5.04 2.94 -2.22
N GLU A 6 -5.25 1.67 -1.95
CA GLU A 6 -5.45 0.67 -2.99
C GLU A 6 -6.76 -0.05 -2.76
N GLY A 7 -7.68 0.14 -3.70
CA GLY A 7 -8.95 -0.57 -3.76
C GLY A 7 -8.83 -1.83 -4.60
N ILE A 8 -9.69 -2.81 -4.32
CA ILE A 8 -9.96 -3.92 -5.23
C ILE A 8 -11.32 -3.65 -5.88
N LEU A 9 -11.34 -3.53 -7.20
CA LEU A 9 -12.54 -3.60 -8.02
C LEU A 9 -12.27 -4.60 -9.14
N GLU A 10 -13.12 -5.61 -9.30
CA GLU A 10 -12.94 -6.65 -10.35
C GLU A 10 -11.55 -7.31 -10.37
N GLN A 11 -10.97 -7.57 -9.19
CA GLN A 11 -9.62 -8.16 -9.03
C GLN A 11 -8.46 -7.28 -9.54
N LYS A 12 -8.68 -5.98 -9.73
CA LYS A 12 -7.63 -5.00 -10.04
C LYS A 12 -7.24 -4.19 -8.82
N TYR A 13 -5.96 -3.88 -8.71
CA TYR A 13 -5.35 -3.02 -7.71
C TYR A 13 -5.16 -1.62 -8.29
N TYR A 14 -5.62 -0.61 -7.56
CA TYR A 14 -5.57 0.78 -8.02
C TYR A 14 -4.66 1.61 -7.15
N LEU A 15 -3.65 2.25 -7.73
CA LEU A 15 -2.84 3.19 -6.97
C LEU A 15 -3.50 4.58 -6.98
N VAL A 16 -4.27 4.88 -5.94
CA VAL A 16 -5.18 6.05 -5.89
C VAL A 16 -4.47 7.35 -5.53
N SER A 17 -3.46 7.30 -4.66
CA SER A 17 -2.77 8.49 -4.17
C SER A 17 -1.33 8.20 -3.79
N LEU A 18 -0.48 9.23 -3.92
CA LEU A 18 0.91 9.20 -3.53
C LEU A 18 1.22 10.41 -2.65
N VAL A 19 1.80 10.15 -1.48
CA VAL A 19 2.35 11.19 -0.62
C VAL A 19 3.81 10.87 -0.32
N ARG A 20 4.71 11.75 -0.76
CA ARG A 20 6.15 11.67 -0.49
C ARG A 20 6.62 12.97 0.17
N LYS A 21 6.85 12.93 1.49
CA LYS A 21 7.31 14.09 2.27
C LYS A 21 8.33 13.66 3.32
N LYS A 22 9.30 14.53 3.59
CA LYS A 22 10.17 14.47 4.77
C LYS A 22 9.50 15.28 5.87
N ILE A 23 9.02 14.60 6.92
CA ILE A 23 8.25 15.19 8.02
C ILE A 23 8.66 14.54 9.34
N ASN A 24 8.46 15.24 10.45
CA ASN A 24 8.72 14.72 11.79
C ASN A 24 7.59 13.75 12.23
N TYR A 25 7.79 13.09 13.38
CA TYR A 25 6.84 12.09 13.87
C TYR A 25 5.43 12.65 14.19
N PRO A 26 5.28 13.79 14.89
CA PRO A 26 3.96 14.40 15.09
C PRO A 26 3.22 14.69 13.77
N GLU A 27 3.91 15.24 12.77
CA GLU A 27 3.35 15.49 11.44
C GLU A 27 2.95 14.19 10.74
N LEU A 28 3.78 13.14 10.87
CA LEU A 28 3.52 11.80 10.37
C LEU A 28 2.17 11.29 10.89
N LYS A 29 2.02 11.24 12.21
CA LYS A 29 0.82 10.75 12.88
C LYS A 29 -0.43 11.50 12.43
N ASN A 30 -0.36 12.82 12.36
CA ASN A 30 -1.47 13.66 11.91
C ASN A 30 -1.83 13.43 10.44
N LEU A 31 -0.82 13.27 9.58
CA LEU A 31 -1.02 12.98 8.17
C LEU A 31 -1.68 11.62 7.96
N THR A 32 -1.25 10.56 8.67
CA THR A 32 -1.89 9.24 8.60
C THR A 32 -3.36 9.33 8.96
N LYS A 33 -3.68 9.98 10.09
CA LYS A 33 -5.06 10.15 10.55
C LYS A 33 -5.91 10.94 9.57
N LYS A 34 -5.36 12.02 9.01
CA LYS A 34 -6.04 12.85 8.01
C LYS A 34 -6.40 12.03 6.78
N LEU A 35 -5.42 11.32 6.21
CA LEU A 35 -5.66 10.52 5.01
C LEU A 35 -6.64 9.38 5.32
N ALA A 36 -6.49 8.70 6.46
CA ALA A 36 -7.41 7.63 6.87
C ALA A 36 -8.86 8.10 6.87
N ARG A 37 -9.15 9.28 7.46
CA ARG A 37 -10.48 9.90 7.47
C ARG A 37 -10.97 10.32 6.08
N GLU A 38 -10.08 10.84 5.23
CA GLU A 38 -10.42 11.26 3.87
C GLU A 38 -10.89 10.11 2.99
N TYR A 39 -10.28 8.93 3.16
CA TYR A 39 -10.60 7.75 2.35
C TYR A 39 -11.60 6.81 3.01
N GLN A 40 -11.79 6.87 4.34
CA GLN A 40 -12.79 6.07 5.06
C GLN A 40 -14.16 5.99 4.37
N PRO A 41 -14.80 7.10 3.93
CA PRO A 41 -16.11 7.03 3.29
C PRO A 41 -16.08 6.46 1.86
N LYS A 42 -14.91 6.32 1.25
CA LYS A 42 -14.75 5.90 -0.15
C LYS A 42 -14.58 4.38 -0.31
N PHE A 43 -14.29 3.66 0.79
CA PHE A 43 -13.95 2.25 0.73
C PHE A 43 -14.63 1.44 1.84
N ILE A 44 -15.06 0.23 1.50
CA ILE A 44 -15.66 -0.73 2.44
C ILE A 44 -14.64 -1.15 3.52
N LEU A 45 -13.37 -1.28 3.17
CA LEU A 45 -12.28 -1.69 4.06
C LEU A 45 -10.98 -0.99 3.64
N ILE A 46 -10.23 -0.47 4.61
CA ILE A 46 -8.97 0.24 4.39
C ILE A 46 -7.84 -0.46 5.14
N PHE A 47 -6.75 -0.74 4.44
CA PHE A 47 -5.52 -1.23 5.02
C PHE A 47 -4.47 -0.11 5.04
N ILE A 48 -3.89 0.16 6.21
CA ILE A 48 -2.76 1.07 6.37
C ILE A 48 -1.55 0.20 6.70
N LEU A 49 -0.68 0.02 5.71
CA LEU A 49 0.53 -0.77 5.85
C LEU A 49 1.68 0.13 6.33
N ILE A 50 2.32 -0.25 7.43
CA ILE A 50 3.41 0.52 8.04
C ILE A 50 4.57 -0.43 8.27
N GLU A 51 5.76 -0.08 7.83
CA GLU A 51 6.94 -0.86 8.17
C GLU A 51 7.17 -0.87 9.68
N ASP A 52 7.28 -2.06 10.26
CA ASP A 52 7.49 -2.30 11.68
C ASP A 52 8.98 -2.10 12.04
N LYS A 53 9.45 -0.85 11.88
CA LYS A 53 10.80 -0.41 12.22
C LYS A 53 10.84 1.07 12.58
N ALA A 54 11.78 1.46 13.45
CA ALA A 54 12.01 2.86 13.84
C ALA A 54 10.71 3.60 14.18
N SER A 55 10.42 4.73 13.52
CA SER A 55 9.20 5.52 13.75
C SER A 55 7.89 4.81 13.39
N GLY A 56 7.94 3.75 12.58
CA GLY A 56 6.77 2.95 12.23
C GLY A 56 6.21 2.14 13.40
N GLN A 57 7.08 1.64 14.28
CA GLN A 57 6.66 0.95 15.51
C GLN A 57 5.84 1.84 16.42
N GLN A 58 6.35 3.04 16.68
CA GLN A 58 5.66 4.03 17.47
C GLN A 58 4.33 4.43 16.82
N LEU A 59 4.33 4.63 15.50
CA LEU A 59 3.13 4.98 14.76
C LEU A 59 2.04 3.92 14.90
N ILE A 60 2.37 2.65 14.69
CA ILE A 60 1.42 1.51 14.80
C ILE A 60 0.75 1.49 16.17
N GLN A 61 1.52 1.67 17.24
CA GLN A 61 1.01 1.73 18.61
C GLN A 61 0.09 2.94 18.82
N ASP A 62 0.47 4.10 18.29
CA ASP A 62 -0.24 5.36 18.46
C ASP A 62 -1.55 5.50 17.68
N ILE A 63 -1.76 4.70 16.63
CA ILE A 63 -2.93 4.78 15.75
C ILE A 63 -3.85 3.56 15.85
N GLY A 64 -3.74 2.79 16.93
CA GLY A 64 -4.35 1.46 17.09
C GLY A 64 -5.80 1.30 16.61
N PHE A 65 -6.64 2.33 16.76
CA PHE A 65 -8.00 2.34 16.19
C PHE A 65 -8.31 3.69 15.52
N LEU A 66 -8.56 3.66 14.20
CA LEU A 66 -8.93 4.83 13.39
C LEU A 66 -10.36 4.77 12.84
N GLY A 67 -11.11 3.71 13.17
CA GLY A 67 -12.47 3.46 12.70
C GLY A 67 -12.72 1.97 12.44
N ASP A 68 -13.99 1.57 12.42
CA ASP A 68 -14.40 0.14 12.34
C ASP A 68 -13.89 -0.58 11.09
N ASN A 69 -13.78 0.15 9.97
CA ASN A 69 -13.35 -0.36 8.67
C ASN A 69 -11.88 -0.05 8.35
N ILE A 70 -11.08 0.41 9.31
CA ILE A 70 -9.65 0.69 9.12
C ILE A 70 -8.82 -0.37 9.83
N ARG A 71 -7.81 -0.90 9.14
CA ARG A 71 -6.89 -1.92 9.64
C ARG A 71 -5.47 -1.42 9.48
N VAL A 72 -4.83 -1.12 10.61
CA VAL A 72 -3.42 -0.75 10.66
C VAL A 72 -2.60 -2.02 10.81
N ILE A 73 -1.64 -2.23 9.92
CA ILE A 73 -0.88 -3.48 9.82
C ILE A 73 0.61 -3.17 9.76
N GLY A 74 1.34 -3.70 10.73
CA GLY A 74 2.80 -3.73 10.70
C GLY A 74 3.33 -4.72 9.66
N ILE A 75 4.22 -4.27 8.78
CA ILE A 75 4.91 -5.12 7.81
C ILE A 75 6.38 -5.23 8.19
N LYS A 76 6.87 -6.46 8.22
CA LYS A 76 8.31 -6.74 8.23
C LYS A 76 8.70 -7.18 6.82
N PRO A 77 9.47 -6.35 6.09
CA PRO A 77 9.98 -6.70 4.77
C PRO A 77 10.62 -8.09 4.77
N ARG A 78 10.15 -8.98 3.90
CA ARG A 78 10.79 -10.26 3.60
C ARG A 78 11.54 -10.11 2.28
N PHE A 79 12.72 -10.73 2.20
CA PHE A 79 13.63 -10.63 1.05
C PHE A 79 14.12 -9.20 0.77
N ASP A 80 15.15 -9.09 -0.06
CA ASP A 80 15.62 -7.81 -0.56
C ASP A 80 14.57 -7.16 -1.48
N LYS A 81 14.75 -5.86 -1.76
CA LYS A 81 13.78 -5.08 -2.55
C LYS A 81 13.63 -5.60 -3.98
N VAL A 82 14.70 -6.10 -4.60
CA VAL A 82 14.68 -6.60 -5.98
C VAL A 82 13.83 -7.86 -6.05
N THR A 83 14.10 -8.82 -5.17
CA THR A 83 13.33 -10.06 -5.07
C THR A 83 11.85 -9.76 -4.78
N ARG A 84 11.55 -8.81 -3.90
CA ARG A 84 10.18 -8.44 -3.53
C ARG A 84 9.42 -7.73 -4.66
N PHE A 85 10.10 -6.94 -5.47
CA PHE A 85 9.48 -6.34 -6.65
C PHE A 85 9.25 -7.39 -7.75
N ALA A 86 10.24 -8.26 -7.99
CA ALA A 86 10.13 -9.33 -8.97
C ALA A 86 8.91 -10.24 -8.71
N SER A 87 8.56 -10.50 -7.44
CA SER A 87 7.41 -11.34 -7.08
C SER A 87 6.04 -10.75 -7.43
N VAL A 88 5.97 -9.44 -7.74
CA VAL A 88 4.73 -8.72 -8.10
C VAL A 88 4.70 -8.25 -9.56
N VAL A 89 5.80 -8.36 -10.30
CA VAL A 89 5.86 -8.11 -11.75
C VAL A 89 4.73 -8.81 -12.54
N PRO A 90 4.37 -10.08 -12.25
CA PRO A 90 3.27 -10.74 -12.96
C PRO A 90 1.92 -9.99 -12.87
N LEU A 91 1.66 -9.28 -11.75
CA LEU A 91 0.42 -8.50 -11.59
C LEU A 91 0.38 -7.25 -12.49
N PHE A 92 1.55 -6.68 -12.79
CA PHE A 92 1.65 -5.61 -13.78
C PHE A 92 1.47 -6.16 -15.20
N GLN A 93 2.07 -7.32 -15.50
CA GLN A 93 1.96 -7.96 -16.81
C GLN A 93 0.53 -8.40 -17.13
N SER A 94 -0.24 -8.84 -16.13
CA SER A 94 -1.65 -9.23 -16.27
C SER A 94 -2.63 -8.04 -16.32
N ALA A 95 -2.13 -6.80 -16.35
CA ALA A 95 -2.95 -5.58 -16.24
C ALA A 95 -3.85 -5.55 -14.98
N SER A 96 -3.43 -6.24 -13.92
CA SER A 96 -4.12 -6.24 -12.62
C SER A 96 -3.73 -5.04 -11.76
N VAL A 97 -2.71 -4.27 -12.12
CA VAL A 97 -2.32 -3.03 -11.44
C VAL A 97 -2.62 -1.82 -12.32
N LEU A 98 -3.44 -0.91 -11.83
CA LEU A 98 -3.81 0.33 -12.50
C LEU A 98 -3.20 1.52 -11.78
N ILE A 99 -2.35 2.24 -12.51
CA ILE A 99 -1.70 3.46 -12.05
C ILE A 99 -2.37 4.64 -12.75
N SER A 100 -2.73 5.68 -12.01
CA SER A 100 -3.27 6.90 -12.60
C SER A 100 -2.30 7.47 -13.63
N LYS A 101 -2.79 7.75 -14.85
CA LYS A 101 -2.01 8.29 -16.00
C LYS A 101 -1.20 9.55 -15.65
N GLN A 102 -1.61 10.29 -14.63
CA GLN A 102 -1.01 11.58 -14.28
C GLN A 102 0.22 11.46 -13.36
N SER A 103 0.66 10.25 -12.99
CA SER A 103 1.75 10.07 -12.04
C SER A 103 3.08 9.69 -12.69
N SER A 104 3.68 10.64 -13.41
CA SER A 104 4.97 10.45 -14.10
C SER A 104 6.10 10.00 -13.17
N ILE A 105 6.08 10.43 -11.90
CA ILE A 105 7.06 10.04 -10.89
C ILE A 105 6.99 8.54 -10.55
N ILE A 106 5.80 7.96 -10.54
CA ILE A 106 5.58 6.55 -10.20
C ILE A 106 6.06 5.66 -11.32
N LEU A 107 5.67 5.99 -12.56
CA LEU A 107 6.15 5.29 -13.75
C LEU A 107 7.67 5.38 -13.86
N LYS A 108 8.25 6.55 -13.61
CA LYS A 108 9.70 6.73 -13.61
C LYS A 108 10.39 5.80 -12.60
N GLU A 109 9.86 5.67 -11.38
CA GLU A 109 10.49 4.82 -10.38
C GLU A 109 10.35 3.33 -10.71
N LEU A 110 9.14 2.88 -11.09
CA LEU A 110 8.86 1.48 -11.45
C LEU A 110 9.66 1.01 -12.67
N LEU A 111 9.83 1.85 -13.69
CA LEU A 111 10.52 1.48 -14.93
C LEU A 111 12.05 1.52 -14.83
N ASN A 112 12.62 2.31 -13.91
CA ASN A 112 14.07 2.45 -13.78
C ASN A 112 14.65 1.68 -12.58
N PHE A 113 13.82 1.03 -11.77
CA PHE A 113 14.27 0.16 -10.69
C PHE A 113 14.91 -1.12 -11.27
N PRO A 114 16.06 -1.60 -10.75
CA PRO A 114 16.73 -1.21 -9.50
C PRO A 114 17.83 -0.14 -9.63
N HIS A 115 17.98 0.49 -10.81
CA HIS A 115 19.09 1.40 -11.10
C HIS A 115 18.81 2.88 -10.77
N ILE A 116 17.78 3.15 -9.96
CA ILE A 116 17.37 4.49 -9.57
C ILE A 116 17.80 4.80 -8.13
N LYS A 117 18.13 6.06 -7.86
CA LYS A 117 18.54 6.52 -6.51
C LYS A 117 17.42 6.45 -5.46
N ASN A 118 16.18 6.65 -5.91
CA ASN A 118 15.01 6.71 -5.07
C ASN A 118 14.13 5.51 -5.40
N ASP A 119 13.85 4.65 -4.44
CA ASP A 119 13.11 3.40 -4.62
C ASP A 119 11.94 3.23 -3.62
N ASP A 120 11.59 4.31 -2.92
CA ASP A 120 10.58 4.29 -1.87
C ASP A 120 9.16 3.96 -2.38
N ILE A 121 8.81 4.44 -3.58
CA ILE A 121 7.52 4.18 -4.23
C ILE A 121 7.47 2.71 -4.63
N VAL A 122 8.53 2.22 -5.29
CA VAL A 122 8.61 0.81 -5.71
C VAL A 122 8.54 -0.12 -4.51
N ASP A 123 9.23 0.20 -3.42
CA ASP A 123 9.19 -0.57 -2.18
C ASP A 123 7.78 -0.59 -1.58
N SER A 124 7.12 0.58 -1.49
CA SER A 124 5.76 0.68 -0.98
C SER A 124 4.75 -0.12 -1.81
N VAL A 125 4.81 -0.01 -3.14
CA VAL A 125 3.91 -0.74 -4.06
C VAL A 125 4.15 -2.24 -3.97
N SER A 126 5.41 -2.66 -3.93
CA SER A 126 5.78 -4.06 -3.79
C SER A 126 5.26 -4.66 -2.49
N GLN A 127 5.37 -3.93 -1.37
CA GLN A 127 4.87 -4.38 -0.07
C GLN A 127 3.35 -4.55 -0.08
N PHE A 128 2.61 -3.59 -0.65
CA PHE A 128 1.16 -3.72 -0.76
C PHE A 128 0.75 -4.90 -1.62
N LEU A 129 1.29 -5.02 -2.83
CA LEU A 129 0.89 -6.06 -3.77
C LEU A 129 1.20 -7.45 -3.21
N ASN A 130 2.35 -7.64 -2.55
CA ASN A 130 2.64 -8.89 -1.86
C ASN A 130 1.68 -9.16 -0.68
N PHE A 131 1.37 -8.14 0.12
CA PHE A 131 0.39 -8.27 1.21
C PHE A 131 -0.99 -8.72 0.70
N MET A 132 -1.45 -8.12 -0.41
CA MET A 132 -2.74 -8.48 -1.00
C MET A 132 -2.75 -9.84 -1.67
N LYS A 133 -1.65 -10.21 -2.34
CA LYS A 133 -1.44 -11.56 -2.88
C LYS A 133 -1.59 -12.59 -1.76
N ASP A 134 -0.87 -12.43 -0.65
CA ASP A 134 -0.94 -13.34 0.50
C ASP A 134 -2.34 -13.39 1.15
N LYS A 135 -3.06 -12.26 1.19
CA LYS A 135 -4.44 -12.20 1.69
C LYS A 135 -5.44 -12.90 0.78
N SER A 136 -5.30 -12.76 -0.55
CA SER A 136 -6.14 -13.45 -1.53
C SER A 136 -6.00 -14.97 -1.40
N PHE A 137 -4.79 -15.47 -1.09
CA PHE A 137 -4.58 -16.88 -0.77
C PHE A 137 -5.22 -17.32 0.55
N LYS A 138 -5.31 -16.44 1.56
CA LYS A 138 -5.88 -16.77 2.88
C LYS A 138 -7.40 -16.63 2.98
N TYR A 139 -8.00 -15.80 2.14
CA TYR A 139 -9.44 -15.63 2.05
C TYR A 139 -9.81 -15.67 0.56
N PRO A 140 -9.93 -16.87 -0.04
CA PRO A 140 -10.51 -16.97 -1.38
C PRO A 140 -11.87 -16.26 -1.33
N ALA A 141 -12.12 -15.39 -2.30
CA ALA A 141 -13.36 -14.63 -2.38
C ALA A 141 -14.53 -15.59 -2.19
N ARG A 142 -15.16 -15.56 -1.01
CA ARG A 142 -16.42 -16.26 -0.79
C ARG A 142 -17.44 -15.50 -1.61
N ILE A 143 -17.67 -15.98 -2.83
CA ILE A 143 -18.83 -15.59 -3.63
C ILE A 143 -20.03 -15.96 -2.76
N ARG A 144 -20.70 -14.96 -2.18
CA ARG A 144 -22.08 -15.17 -1.76
C ARG A 144 -22.85 -15.32 -3.07
N SER A 145 -23.20 -16.54 -3.41
CA SER A 145 -24.27 -16.79 -4.37
C SER A 145 -25.50 -16.07 -3.82
N LEU A 146 -25.88 -14.96 -4.46
CA LEU A 146 -27.23 -14.44 -4.36
C LEU A 146 -28.08 -15.36 -5.22
N ILE A 147 -28.62 -16.40 -4.59
CA ILE A 147 -29.85 -17.06 -5.03
C ILE A 147 -30.95 -16.54 -4.11
#